data_AF-A0A1W9W156-F1
#
_entry.id   AF-A0A1W9W156-F1
#
_cell.length_a   1.000
_cell.length_b   1.000
_cell.length_c   1.000
_cell.angle_alpha   90.00
_cell.angle_beta   90.00
_cell.angle_gamma   90.00
#
_symmetry.space_group_name_H-M   'P 1'
#
loop_
_entity.id
_entity.type
_entity.pdbx_description
1 polymer ?
#
loop_
_entity_poly.entity_id
_entity_poly.type
_entity_poly.pdbx_seq_one_letter_code
_entity_poly.pdbx_strand_id
1 'polypeptide(L)'
;MDAKNKKLRIAMPAWEIGRVQTGLGTKIGGLGMIVEELPAELVKAAEKQDINLEIEVLTPCFAHYDKSRLTNTELLIPVTIEGNTFGFEVYKHTFSDGQTVIYFWDEWTLNWTNDKSIYPDDPVMAFKVYAAVSQAMAGYIRQGDFDTIHSHDYHVGLIPFYLGDEYLSTVPHHFTIHNASYQGLIPALGNGFEHLWDVNLPGDLLYHKYFDYFGVINMMRAVMLKTHETGGKITTVSGDIEASWGYVAELKMSRSEVWAKAIVQKGSDNIGEVFMPNQNLNLFEWMPIIGITNGMSDNRIKASTSFGSV
;
A
#
# COMPACT_ATOMS: atom_id res chain seq x y z
N MET A 1 17.05 -20.43 -24.84
CA MET A 1 17.44 -19.56 -23.72
C MET A 1 17.22 -20.36 -22.46
N ASP A 2 18.26 -20.57 -21.66
CA ASP A 2 18.14 -21.32 -20.41
C ASP A 2 17.18 -20.59 -19.48
N ALA A 3 16.08 -21.25 -19.10
CA ALA A 3 15.10 -20.73 -18.14
C ALA A 3 15.70 -20.50 -16.73
N LYS A 4 16.94 -20.94 -16.49
CA LYS A 4 17.64 -20.92 -15.20
C LYS A 4 18.20 -19.56 -14.78
N ASN A 5 18.04 -18.49 -15.55
CA ASN A 5 18.59 -17.18 -15.18
C ASN A 5 17.71 -15.99 -15.59
N LYS A 6 16.38 -16.19 -15.67
CA LYS A 6 15.45 -15.06 -15.88
C LYS A 6 15.49 -14.17 -14.64
N LYS A 7 15.77 -12.89 -14.85
CA LYS A 7 15.66 -11.86 -13.81
C LYS A 7 14.19 -11.62 -13.51
N LEU A 8 13.77 -11.84 -12.27
CA LEU A 8 12.44 -11.50 -11.79
C LEU A 8 12.41 -10.02 -11.41
N ARG A 9 11.38 -9.30 -11.86
CA ARG A 9 11.22 -7.87 -11.59
C ARG A 9 9.95 -7.60 -10.80
N ILE A 10 10.08 -6.90 -9.67
CA ILE A 10 8.96 -6.52 -8.80
C ILE A 10 8.80 -5.01 -8.81
N ALA A 11 7.59 -4.55 -9.13
CA ALA A 11 7.18 -3.19 -8.79
C ALA A 11 6.68 -3.20 -7.34
N MET A 12 7.23 -2.35 -6.48
CA MET A 12 6.82 -2.23 -5.08
C MET A 12 6.28 -0.83 -4.77
N PRO A 13 4.99 -0.56 -5.08
CA PRO A 13 4.36 0.71 -4.76
C PRO A 13 4.16 0.91 -3.26
N ALA A 14 4.51 2.09 -2.79
CA ALA A 14 4.24 2.57 -1.43
C ALA A 14 3.99 4.08 -1.44
N TRP A 15 3.21 4.57 -0.47
CA TRP A 15 2.95 6.01 -0.33
C TRP A 15 4.14 6.78 0.24
N GLU A 16 4.83 6.17 1.21
CA GLU A 16 6.06 6.71 1.79
C GLU A 16 7.15 5.65 1.76
N ILE A 17 8.38 6.11 1.53
CA ILE A 17 9.60 5.32 1.59
C ILE A 17 10.52 6.06 2.55
N GLY A 18 11.17 5.36 3.49
CA GLY A 18 11.93 5.96 4.59
C GLY A 18 12.98 6.99 4.17
N ARG A 19 14.29 6.67 4.19
CA ARG A 19 15.36 7.49 3.55
C ARG A 19 15.40 8.98 3.95
N VAL A 20 14.87 9.33 5.12
CA VAL A 20 14.73 10.73 5.57
C VAL A 20 16.07 11.48 5.55
N GLN A 21 17.15 10.79 5.96
CA GLN A 21 18.50 11.38 6.03
C GLN A 21 19.08 11.73 4.66
N THR A 22 18.53 11.18 3.57
CA THR A 22 18.96 11.51 2.22
C THR A 22 18.17 12.67 1.63
N GLY A 23 17.10 13.15 2.26
CA GLY A 23 16.19 14.15 1.69
C GLY A 23 15.37 13.66 0.50
N LEU A 24 15.32 12.34 0.26
CA LEU A 24 14.59 11.69 -0.84
C LEU A 24 13.54 10.70 -0.32
N GLY A 25 13.06 10.92 0.90
CA GLY A 25 12.12 10.05 1.58
C GLY A 25 11.52 10.72 2.81
N THR A 26 10.42 10.15 3.30
CA THR A 26 9.66 10.64 4.46
C THR A 26 9.33 9.47 5.37
N LYS A 27 9.21 9.75 6.67
CA LYS A 27 8.73 8.78 7.65
C LYS A 27 7.75 9.44 8.60
N ILE A 28 6.46 9.29 8.32
CA ILE A 28 5.38 9.66 9.25
C ILE A 28 4.99 8.46 10.12
N GLY A 29 4.97 7.25 9.53
CA GLY A 29 4.52 6.03 10.20
C GLY A 29 5.57 4.90 10.22
N GLY A 30 5.08 3.69 10.51
CA GLY A 30 5.88 2.46 10.46
C GLY A 30 6.16 1.98 9.03
N LEU A 31 5.30 2.32 8.07
CA LEU A 31 5.39 1.92 6.66
C LEU A 31 6.73 2.32 6.05
N GLY A 32 7.13 3.57 6.20
CA GLY A 32 8.40 4.07 5.64
C GLY A 32 9.63 3.28 6.09
N MET A 33 9.66 2.79 7.34
CA MET A 33 10.77 1.92 7.80
C MET A 33 10.75 0.57 7.11
N ILE A 34 9.57 -0.03 6.95
CA ILE A 34 9.46 -1.34 6.30
C ILE A 34 9.91 -1.23 4.84
N VAL A 35 9.46 -0.21 4.11
CA VAL A 35 9.82 -0.06 2.68
C VAL A 35 11.29 0.37 2.49
N GLU A 36 11.90 1.01 3.50
CA GLU A 36 13.34 1.29 3.49
C GLU A 36 14.19 0.01 3.62
N GLU A 37 13.82 -0.93 4.50
CA GLU A 37 14.63 -2.13 4.78
C GLU A 37 14.25 -3.35 3.92
N LEU A 38 12.94 -3.57 3.69
CA LEU A 38 12.40 -4.79 3.08
C LEU A 38 12.97 -5.11 1.69
N PRO A 39 13.11 -4.17 0.74
CA PRO A 39 13.56 -4.52 -0.61
C PRO A 39 14.98 -5.08 -0.62
N ALA A 40 15.89 -4.50 0.16
CA ALA A 40 17.27 -4.99 0.26
C ALA A 40 17.33 -6.38 0.91
N GLU A 41 16.52 -6.64 1.94
CA GLU A 41 16.46 -7.95 2.58
C GLU A 41 15.80 -9.02 1.69
N LEU A 42 14.80 -8.65 0.88
CA LEU A 42 14.21 -9.56 -0.10
C LEU A 42 15.20 -9.95 -1.20
N VAL A 43 16.00 -9.01 -1.70
CA VAL A 43 17.06 -9.29 -2.69
C VAL A 43 18.08 -10.27 -2.09
N LYS A 44 18.56 -10.04 -0.87
CA LYS A 44 19.47 -10.97 -0.17
C LYS A 44 18.85 -12.35 0.08
N ALA A 45 17.56 -12.40 0.41
CA ALA A 45 16.85 -13.66 0.61
C ALA A 45 16.66 -14.43 -0.71
N ALA A 46 16.38 -13.73 -1.80
CA ALA A 46 16.27 -14.28 -3.15
C ALA A 46 17.61 -14.84 -3.64
N GLU A 47 18.72 -14.14 -3.41
CA GLU A 47 20.07 -14.62 -3.74
C GLU A 47 20.39 -15.97 -3.06
N LYS A 48 20.00 -16.13 -1.79
CA LYS A 48 20.16 -17.41 -1.06
C LYS A 48 19.34 -18.56 -1.65
N GLN A 49 18.32 -18.24 -2.45
CA GLN A 49 17.46 -19.20 -3.14
C GLN A 49 17.80 -19.32 -4.64
N ASP A 50 18.93 -18.75 -5.09
CA ASP A 50 19.34 -18.72 -6.50
C ASP A 50 18.30 -18.02 -7.41
N ILE A 51 17.61 -17.02 -6.86
CA ILE A 51 16.64 -16.18 -7.57
C ILE A 51 17.29 -14.84 -7.88
N ASN A 52 17.44 -14.52 -9.17
CA ASN A 52 17.87 -13.19 -9.63
C ASN A 52 16.70 -12.21 -9.54
N LEU A 53 16.70 -11.36 -8.51
CA LEU A 53 15.61 -10.45 -8.19
C LEU A 53 16.02 -8.97 -8.36
N GLU A 54 15.20 -8.21 -9.07
CA GLU A 54 15.20 -6.76 -9.06
C GLU A 54 13.89 -6.23 -8.50
N ILE A 55 14.00 -5.22 -7.64
CA ILE A 55 12.87 -4.50 -7.08
C ILE A 55 13.04 -3.03 -7.44
N GLU A 56 12.02 -2.46 -8.06
CA GLU A 56 11.87 -1.01 -8.17
C GLU A 56 10.78 -0.58 -7.20
N VAL A 57 11.14 0.28 -6.23
CA VAL A 57 10.18 0.86 -5.30
C VAL A 57 9.54 2.07 -5.96
N LEU A 58 8.22 2.16 -5.96
CA LEU A 58 7.47 3.25 -6.59
C LEU A 58 6.86 4.13 -5.50
N THR A 59 7.09 5.44 -5.57
CA THR A 59 6.62 6.40 -4.54
C THR A 59 6.22 7.74 -5.16
N PRO A 60 5.26 8.49 -4.58
CA PRO A 60 5.16 9.92 -4.86
C PRO A 60 6.51 10.62 -4.62
N CYS A 61 6.81 11.63 -5.43
CA CYS A 61 7.85 12.60 -5.12
C CYS A 61 7.19 13.72 -4.29
N PHE A 62 7.35 13.75 -2.98
CA PHE A 62 6.79 14.86 -2.20
C PHE A 62 7.56 16.17 -2.47
N ALA A 63 6.91 17.31 -2.27
CA ALA A 63 7.41 18.61 -2.72
C ALA A 63 8.73 19.00 -2.05
N HIS A 64 8.93 18.58 -0.79
CA HIS A 64 10.16 18.81 -0.02
C HIS A 64 11.33 17.89 -0.40
N TYR A 65 11.13 16.92 -1.30
CA TYR A 65 12.24 16.08 -1.78
C TYR A 65 13.22 16.88 -2.64
N ASP A 66 14.51 16.59 -2.46
CA ASP A 66 15.57 17.22 -3.25
C ASP A 66 15.63 16.63 -4.67
N LYS A 67 14.74 17.12 -5.54
CA LYS A 67 14.62 16.69 -6.94
C LYS A 67 15.92 16.87 -7.74
N SER A 68 16.84 17.75 -7.32
CA SER A 68 18.13 17.96 -8.01
C SER A 68 19.05 16.73 -7.98
N ARG A 69 18.77 15.79 -7.06
CA ARG A 69 19.50 14.53 -6.91
C ARG A 69 18.86 13.35 -7.63
N LEU A 70 17.72 13.58 -8.28
CA LEU A 70 17.00 12.57 -9.03
C LEU A 70 17.35 12.68 -10.52
N THR A 71 17.35 11.53 -11.20
CA THR A 71 17.51 11.49 -12.66
C THR A 71 16.14 11.51 -13.31
N ASN A 72 15.85 12.51 -14.15
CA ASN A 72 14.62 12.52 -14.95
C ASN A 72 14.68 11.38 -15.98
N THR A 73 13.58 10.63 -16.11
CA THR A 73 13.48 9.52 -17.08
C THR A 73 12.92 9.96 -18.43
N GLU A 74 12.55 11.23 -18.57
CA GLU A 74 11.81 11.83 -19.70
C GLU A 74 10.41 11.24 -19.91
N LEU A 75 9.94 10.36 -19.01
CA LEU A 75 8.58 9.85 -19.02
C LEU A 75 7.63 10.88 -18.41
N LEU A 76 6.53 11.11 -19.11
CA LEU A 76 5.38 11.89 -18.66
C LEU A 76 4.14 10.99 -18.72
N ILE A 77 3.64 10.55 -17.57
CA ILE A 77 2.50 9.63 -17.50
C ILE A 77 1.19 10.42 -17.42
N PRO A 78 0.25 10.27 -18.37
CA PRO A 78 -1.02 10.97 -18.32
C PRO A 78 -1.91 10.41 -17.20
N VAL A 79 -2.54 11.32 -16.46
CA VAL A 79 -3.47 11.06 -15.37
C VAL A 79 -4.71 11.91 -15.56
N THR A 80 -5.90 11.33 -15.34
CA THR A 80 -7.17 12.04 -15.48
C THR A 80 -7.92 12.08 -14.16
N ILE A 81 -8.25 13.29 -13.70
CA ILE A 81 -9.09 13.55 -12.53
C ILE A 81 -10.16 14.57 -12.93
N GLU A 82 -11.43 14.26 -12.65
CA GLU A 82 -12.60 15.09 -12.95
C GLU A 82 -12.65 15.53 -14.43
N GLY A 83 -12.27 14.60 -15.34
CA GLY A 83 -12.20 14.85 -16.78
C GLY A 83 -11.00 15.68 -17.25
N ASN A 84 -10.18 16.22 -16.34
CA ASN A 84 -8.98 16.97 -16.67
C ASN A 84 -7.78 16.03 -16.73
N THR A 85 -7.03 16.07 -17.84
CA THR A 85 -5.83 15.25 -18.02
C THR A 85 -4.57 16.09 -17.91
N PHE A 86 -3.64 15.65 -17.07
CA PHE A 86 -2.32 16.27 -16.83
C PHE A 86 -1.25 15.16 -16.69
N GLY A 87 0.02 15.54 -16.62
CA GLY A 87 1.13 14.59 -16.69
C GLY A 87 1.94 14.50 -15.39
N PHE A 88 2.26 13.28 -14.97
CA PHE A 88 3.25 13.03 -13.92
C PHE A 88 4.63 12.80 -14.53
N GLU A 89 5.59 13.62 -14.12
CA GLU A 89 7.00 13.40 -14.41
C GLU A 89 7.53 12.22 -13.58
N VAL A 90 8.35 11.39 -14.20
CA VAL A 90 8.95 10.23 -13.54
C VAL A 90 10.45 10.42 -13.39
N TYR A 91 10.91 10.26 -12.16
CA TYR A 91 12.31 10.35 -11.81
C TYR A 91 12.82 9.03 -11.22
N LYS A 92 14.13 8.80 -11.31
CA LYS A 92 14.81 7.60 -10.81
C LYS A 92 15.99 7.97 -9.90
N HIS A 93 16.18 7.19 -8.85
CA HIS A 93 17.39 7.20 -8.03
C HIS A 93 17.77 5.77 -7.64
N THR A 94 19.07 5.47 -7.61
CA THR A 94 19.59 4.22 -7.05
C THR A 94 20.48 4.56 -5.87
N PHE A 95 20.10 4.10 -4.68
CA PHE A 95 20.82 4.33 -3.44
C PHE A 95 22.12 3.53 -3.38
N SER A 96 23.01 3.89 -2.46
CA SER A 96 24.32 3.23 -2.28
C SER A 96 24.22 1.75 -1.88
N ASP A 97 23.09 1.33 -1.33
CA ASP A 97 22.79 -0.07 -1.01
C ASP A 97 22.16 -0.85 -2.19
N GLY A 98 22.07 -0.21 -3.37
CA GLY A 98 21.56 -0.81 -4.60
C GLY A 98 20.04 -0.71 -4.78
N GLN A 99 19.29 -0.22 -3.77
CA GLN A 99 17.85 -0.04 -3.90
C GLN A 99 17.55 1.00 -4.98
N THR A 100 16.74 0.61 -5.98
CA THR A 100 16.24 1.52 -7.00
C THR A 100 14.85 2.02 -6.65
N VAL A 101 14.66 3.32 -6.76
CA VAL A 101 13.39 4.00 -6.47
C VAL A 101 12.99 4.87 -7.64
N ILE A 102 11.70 4.79 -7.97
CA ILE A 102 11.00 5.55 -8.98
C ILE A 102 10.05 6.53 -8.30
N TYR A 103 10.21 7.81 -8.61
CA TYR A 103 9.48 8.92 -8.00
C TYR A 103 8.53 9.55 -9.02
N PHE A 104 7.28 9.79 -8.60
CA PHE A 104 6.23 10.37 -9.44
C PHE A 104 5.88 11.78 -8.98
N TRP A 105 6.06 12.78 -9.84
CA TRP A 105 5.82 14.19 -9.51
C TRP A 105 4.78 14.83 -10.43
N ASP A 106 3.83 15.52 -9.83
CA ASP A 106 3.00 16.52 -10.48
C ASP A 106 2.79 17.68 -9.49
N GLU A 107 2.94 18.91 -9.97
CA GLU A 107 2.87 20.10 -9.11
C GLU A 107 1.46 20.30 -8.53
N TRP A 108 0.41 20.12 -9.34
CA TRP A 108 -0.96 20.37 -8.89
C TRP A 108 -1.39 19.39 -7.80
N THR A 109 -0.91 18.16 -7.88
CA THR A 109 -1.29 17.08 -6.96
C THR A 109 -0.48 17.08 -5.67
N LEU A 110 0.83 17.41 -5.73
CA LEU A 110 1.76 17.14 -4.62
C LEU A 110 2.44 18.38 -4.02
N ASN A 111 2.28 19.59 -4.58
CA ASN A 111 3.00 20.78 -4.10
C ASN A 111 2.62 21.25 -2.68
N TRP A 112 1.49 20.80 -2.14
CA TRP A 112 1.08 21.09 -0.76
C TRP A 112 1.87 20.28 0.30
N THR A 113 2.55 19.21 -0.12
CA THR A 113 3.24 18.28 0.79
C THR A 113 4.50 18.89 1.40
N ASN A 114 4.84 18.44 2.61
CA ASN A 114 6.06 18.84 3.32
C ASN A 114 6.55 17.69 4.22
N ASP A 115 7.65 17.94 4.95
CA ASP A 115 8.30 16.96 5.83
C ASP A 115 7.40 16.42 6.95
N LYS A 116 6.30 17.12 7.27
CA LYS A 116 5.35 16.75 8.32
C LYS A 116 3.98 16.33 7.80
N SER A 117 3.61 16.73 6.58
CA SER A 117 2.30 16.47 6.00
C SER A 117 2.44 15.96 4.57
N ILE A 118 2.20 14.66 4.43
CA ILE A 118 2.17 13.95 3.15
C ILE A 118 0.85 13.18 2.95
N TYR A 119 -0.05 13.21 3.92
CA TYR A 119 -1.39 12.60 3.83
C TYR A 119 -2.43 13.74 3.81
N PRO A 120 -3.35 13.78 2.82
CA PRO A 120 -4.40 14.79 2.82
C PRO A 120 -5.35 14.61 4.01
N ASP A 121 -5.73 15.71 4.65
CA ASP A 121 -6.66 15.70 5.79
C ASP A 121 -8.12 15.48 5.34
N ASP A 122 -8.50 16.00 4.17
CA ASP A 122 -9.83 15.82 3.60
C ASP A 122 -9.94 14.47 2.86
N PRO A 123 -10.88 13.58 3.21
CA PRO A 123 -10.98 12.25 2.61
C PRO A 123 -11.26 12.25 1.09
N VAL A 124 -12.03 13.22 0.59
CA VAL A 124 -12.36 13.31 -0.85
C VAL A 124 -11.12 13.74 -1.62
N MET A 125 -10.38 14.72 -1.12
CA MET A 125 -9.07 15.11 -1.65
C MET A 125 -8.07 13.95 -1.58
N ALA A 126 -8.05 13.23 -0.46
CA ALA A 126 -7.20 12.04 -0.28
C ALA A 126 -7.46 11.02 -1.38
N PHE A 127 -8.74 10.71 -1.65
CA PHE A 127 -9.12 9.78 -2.72
C PHE A 127 -8.60 10.21 -4.09
N LYS A 128 -8.77 11.49 -4.45
CA LYS A 128 -8.29 12.04 -5.73
C LYS A 128 -6.76 12.00 -5.85
N VAL A 129 -6.05 12.35 -4.79
CA VAL A 129 -4.58 12.33 -4.75
C VAL A 129 -4.05 10.89 -4.88
N TYR A 130 -4.60 9.95 -4.10
CA TYR A 130 -4.23 8.53 -4.17
C TYR A 130 -4.55 7.93 -5.53
N ALA A 131 -5.68 8.31 -6.13
CA ALA A 131 -6.04 7.91 -7.48
C ALA A 131 -5.05 8.45 -8.52
N ALA A 132 -4.72 9.75 -8.47
CA ALA A 132 -3.80 10.37 -9.41
C ALA A 132 -2.42 9.70 -9.40
N VAL A 133 -1.87 9.49 -8.20
CA VAL A 133 -0.60 8.77 -8.02
C VAL A 133 -0.72 7.32 -8.49
N SER A 134 -1.81 6.62 -8.17
CA SER A 134 -2.04 5.23 -8.59
C SER A 134 -2.15 5.11 -10.11
N GLN A 135 -2.77 6.07 -10.80
CA GLN A 135 -2.79 6.13 -12.27
C GLN A 135 -1.38 6.28 -12.83
N ALA A 136 -0.57 7.19 -12.28
CA ALA A 136 0.80 7.40 -12.71
C ALA A 136 1.66 6.13 -12.53
N MET A 137 1.57 5.49 -11.36
CA MET A 137 2.27 4.24 -11.07
C MET A 137 1.79 3.10 -11.98
N ALA A 138 0.49 2.94 -12.19
CA ALA A 138 -0.06 1.94 -13.10
C ALA A 138 0.38 2.16 -14.56
N GLY A 139 0.43 3.42 -15.01
CA GLY A 139 0.93 3.79 -16.33
C GLY A 139 2.41 3.46 -16.53
N TYR A 140 3.23 3.64 -15.50
CA TYR A 140 4.64 3.21 -15.50
C TYR A 140 4.78 1.68 -15.48
N ILE A 141 4.05 1.00 -14.58
CA ILE A 141 4.05 -0.46 -14.45
C ILE A 141 3.67 -1.13 -15.78
N ARG A 142 2.66 -0.61 -16.49
CA ARG A 142 2.22 -1.14 -17.79
C ARG A 142 3.30 -1.07 -18.87
N GLN A 143 4.20 -0.09 -18.80
CA GLN A 143 5.31 0.07 -19.74
C GLN A 143 6.56 -0.72 -19.32
N GLY A 144 6.59 -1.23 -18.09
CA GLY A 144 7.68 -2.03 -17.57
C GLY A 144 7.42 -3.53 -17.69
N ASP A 145 8.48 -4.29 -17.92
CA ASP A 145 8.46 -5.75 -17.88
C ASP A 145 8.52 -6.24 -16.42
N PHE A 146 7.47 -6.01 -15.63
CA PHE A 146 7.36 -6.51 -14.26
C PHE A 146 6.72 -7.90 -14.23
N ASP A 147 7.25 -8.78 -13.37
CA ASP A 147 6.70 -10.12 -13.16
C ASP A 147 5.64 -10.15 -12.05
N THR A 148 5.66 -9.17 -11.14
CA THR A 148 4.64 -9.02 -10.09
C THR A 148 4.63 -7.61 -9.51
N ILE A 149 3.51 -7.25 -8.90
CA ILE A 149 3.34 -5.99 -8.16
C ILE A 149 3.14 -6.33 -6.68
N HIS A 150 3.78 -5.59 -5.79
CA HIS A 150 3.63 -5.74 -4.34
C HIS A 150 3.31 -4.38 -3.72
N SER A 151 2.02 -4.09 -3.56
CA SER A 151 1.53 -2.80 -3.05
C SER A 151 1.42 -2.79 -1.53
N HIS A 152 1.79 -1.66 -0.92
CA HIS A 152 1.76 -1.46 0.53
C HIS A 152 0.70 -0.43 0.94
N ASP A 153 -0.33 -0.89 1.65
CA ASP A 153 -1.50 -0.13 2.12
C ASP A 153 -2.40 0.49 1.04
N TYR A 154 -3.59 0.90 1.47
CA TYR A 154 -4.68 1.35 0.59
C TYR A 154 -4.35 2.61 -0.22
N HIS A 155 -3.36 3.40 0.20
CA HIS A 155 -2.94 4.64 -0.48
C HIS A 155 -2.54 4.42 -1.94
N VAL A 156 -2.02 3.24 -2.26
CA VAL A 156 -1.66 2.79 -3.62
C VAL A 156 -2.58 1.66 -4.10
N GLY A 157 -3.68 1.42 -3.38
CA GLY A 157 -4.60 0.30 -3.62
C GLY A 157 -5.47 0.43 -4.87
N LEU A 158 -5.44 1.59 -5.54
CA LEU A 158 -6.16 1.79 -6.80
C LEU A 158 -5.35 1.34 -8.03
N ILE A 159 -4.04 1.10 -7.90
CA ILE A 159 -3.18 0.59 -8.98
C ILE A 159 -3.78 -0.63 -9.72
N PRO A 160 -4.24 -1.70 -9.05
CA PRO A 160 -4.80 -2.86 -9.75
C PRO A 160 -6.08 -2.55 -10.54
N PHE A 161 -6.84 -1.51 -10.16
CA PHE A 161 -8.01 -1.09 -10.91
C PHE A 161 -7.64 -0.37 -12.21
N TYR A 162 -6.57 0.44 -12.18
CA TYR A 162 -6.06 1.11 -13.38
C TYR A 162 -5.27 0.19 -14.31
N LEU A 163 -4.67 -0.89 -13.80
CA LEU A 163 -4.00 -1.90 -14.63
C LEU A 163 -5.00 -2.75 -15.42
N GLY A 164 -6.12 -3.12 -14.79
CA GLY A 164 -7.19 -3.91 -15.40
C GLY A 164 -6.97 -5.43 -15.32
N ASP A 165 -8.05 -6.19 -15.50
CA ASP A 165 -8.05 -7.65 -15.31
C ASP A 165 -7.15 -8.40 -16.31
N GLU A 166 -7.07 -7.92 -17.56
CA GLU A 166 -6.22 -8.52 -18.58
C GLU A 166 -4.73 -8.48 -18.16
N TYR A 167 -4.25 -7.34 -17.68
CA TYR A 167 -2.88 -7.20 -17.19
C TYR A 167 -2.66 -8.06 -15.94
N LEU A 168 -3.60 -8.03 -15.00
CA LEU A 168 -3.48 -8.78 -13.74
C LEU A 168 -3.60 -10.31 -13.90
N SER A 169 -4.11 -10.78 -15.04
CA SER A 169 -4.12 -12.21 -15.37
C SER A 169 -2.72 -12.79 -15.64
N THR A 170 -1.75 -11.93 -15.96
CA THR A 170 -0.36 -12.32 -16.25
C THR A 170 0.63 -11.79 -15.20
N VAL A 171 0.38 -10.61 -14.63
CA VAL A 171 1.20 -9.98 -13.61
C VAL A 171 0.41 -9.91 -12.30
N PRO A 172 0.62 -10.84 -11.35
CA PRO A 172 -0.13 -10.86 -10.11
C PRO A 172 0.12 -9.60 -9.28
N HIS A 173 -0.94 -9.13 -8.64
CA HIS A 173 -0.88 -8.08 -7.63
C HIS A 173 -0.89 -8.71 -6.25
N HIS A 174 0.06 -8.36 -5.40
CA HIS A 174 0.10 -8.71 -3.98
C HIS A 174 -0.10 -7.45 -3.15
N PHE A 175 -0.71 -7.60 -1.98
CA PHE A 175 -1.10 -6.48 -1.13
C PHE A 175 -0.70 -6.74 0.32
N THR A 176 0.01 -5.80 0.94
CA THR A 176 0.35 -5.85 2.37
C THR A 176 -0.38 -4.76 3.14
N ILE A 177 -1.03 -5.17 4.22
CA ILE A 177 -1.71 -4.30 5.18
C ILE A 177 -0.74 -4.03 6.34
N HIS A 178 -0.37 -2.78 6.58
CA HIS A 178 0.47 -2.41 7.73
C HIS A 178 -0.39 -1.97 8.92
N ASN A 179 -1.55 -1.38 8.64
CA ASN A 179 -2.49 -0.98 9.69
C ASN A 179 -3.94 -0.96 9.16
N ALA A 180 -4.71 -1.99 9.50
CA ALA A 180 -6.13 -2.10 9.15
C ALA A 180 -7.05 -1.15 9.94
N SER A 181 -6.50 -0.38 10.88
CA SER A 181 -7.24 0.70 11.55
C SER A 181 -7.56 1.86 10.60
N TYR A 182 -6.73 2.04 9.57
CA TYR A 182 -6.93 3.03 8.53
C TYR A 182 -7.28 2.31 7.23
N GLN A 183 -8.41 2.65 6.62
CA GLN A 183 -8.96 1.89 5.49
C GLN A 183 -9.25 2.75 4.25
N GLY A 184 -8.90 4.04 4.28
CA GLY A 184 -9.22 4.99 3.22
C GLY A 184 -10.73 5.12 3.06
N LEU A 185 -11.43 5.51 4.14
CA LEU A 185 -12.88 5.69 4.14
C LEU A 185 -13.24 7.07 3.57
N ILE A 186 -14.14 7.11 2.59
CA ILE A 186 -14.69 8.36 2.04
C ILE A 186 -16.21 8.30 2.12
N PRO A 187 -16.91 9.36 2.60
CA PRO A 187 -18.37 9.42 2.54
C PRO A 187 -18.86 9.21 1.11
N ALA A 188 -19.73 8.23 0.88
CA ALA A 188 -20.40 8.09 -0.41
C ALA A 188 -21.48 9.18 -0.48
N LEU A 189 -21.15 10.34 -1.03
CA LEU A 189 -22.16 11.35 -1.35
C LEU A 189 -22.97 10.86 -2.55
N GLY A 190 -24.29 11.08 -2.56
CA GLY A 190 -25.15 10.60 -3.64
C GLY A 190 -25.25 9.07 -3.69
N ASN A 191 -24.96 8.46 -4.84
CA ASN A 191 -24.98 7.00 -5.00
C ASN A 191 -23.59 6.37 -4.82
N GLY A 192 -22.55 7.19 -4.61
CA GLY A 192 -21.17 6.78 -4.35
C GLY A 192 -20.35 6.42 -5.59
N PHE A 193 -20.97 5.95 -6.67
CA PHE A 193 -20.25 5.62 -7.90
C PHE A 193 -19.68 6.86 -8.60
N GLU A 194 -20.24 8.05 -8.36
CA GLU A 194 -19.80 9.31 -8.97
C GLU A 194 -18.35 9.63 -8.61
N HIS A 195 -17.94 9.36 -7.36
CA HIS A 195 -16.55 9.53 -6.95
C HIS A 195 -15.57 8.69 -7.77
N LEU A 196 -15.97 7.51 -8.25
CA LEU A 196 -15.12 6.68 -9.10
C LEU A 196 -14.95 7.29 -10.50
N TRP A 197 -16.00 7.91 -11.06
CA TRP A 197 -15.88 8.64 -12.32
C TRP A 197 -14.97 9.86 -12.18
N ASP A 198 -15.02 10.57 -11.05
CA ASP A 198 -14.12 11.70 -10.76
C ASP A 198 -12.64 11.28 -10.79
N VAL A 199 -12.34 10.00 -10.61
CA VAL A 199 -10.98 9.46 -10.67
C VAL A 199 -10.75 8.56 -11.88
N ASN A 200 -11.56 8.71 -12.93
CA ASN A 200 -11.43 7.98 -14.19
C ASN A 200 -11.51 6.44 -14.04
N LEU A 201 -12.38 5.98 -13.14
CA LEU A 201 -12.76 4.58 -12.98
C LEU A 201 -14.22 4.37 -13.36
N PRO A 202 -14.60 3.21 -13.94
CA PRO A 202 -15.98 2.93 -14.32
C PRO A 202 -16.85 2.65 -13.08
N GLY A 203 -17.43 3.71 -12.52
CA GLY A 203 -18.16 3.69 -11.25
C GLY A 203 -19.27 2.66 -11.19
N ASP A 204 -20.12 2.59 -12.22
CA ASP A 204 -21.27 1.68 -12.30
C ASP A 204 -20.88 0.20 -12.18
N LEU A 205 -19.68 -0.13 -12.66
CA LEU A 205 -19.17 -1.51 -12.69
C LEU A 205 -18.43 -1.88 -11.41
N LEU A 206 -17.78 -0.91 -10.77
CA LEU A 206 -16.83 -1.16 -9.69
C LEU A 206 -17.39 -0.88 -8.31
N TYR A 207 -18.27 0.11 -8.16
CA TYR A 207 -18.65 0.66 -6.85
C TYR A 207 -19.25 -0.42 -5.92
N HIS A 208 -20.39 -1.00 -6.29
CA HIS A 208 -21.06 -2.00 -5.45
C HIS A 208 -20.26 -3.29 -5.28
N LYS A 209 -19.43 -3.64 -6.27
CA LYS A 209 -18.60 -4.85 -6.21
C LYS A 209 -17.45 -4.67 -5.21
N TYR A 210 -16.69 -3.58 -5.31
CA TYR A 210 -15.40 -3.45 -4.61
C TYR A 210 -15.38 -2.38 -3.52
N PHE A 211 -16.06 -1.25 -3.70
CA PHE A 211 -15.87 -0.06 -2.86
C PHE A 211 -16.95 0.16 -1.80
N ASP A 212 -18.20 -0.21 -2.09
CA ASP A 212 -19.35 0.03 -1.23
C ASP A 212 -19.23 -0.69 0.12
N TYR A 213 -19.27 0.10 1.19
CA TYR A 213 -19.26 -0.37 2.56
C TYR A 213 -20.16 0.52 3.43
N PHE A 214 -21.44 0.16 3.57
CA PHE A 214 -22.40 0.86 4.45
C PHE A 214 -22.49 2.39 4.20
N GLY A 215 -22.53 2.81 2.94
CA GLY A 215 -22.63 4.24 2.59
C GLY A 215 -21.31 5.01 2.67
N VAL A 216 -20.19 4.30 2.73
CA VAL A 216 -18.86 4.85 2.48
C VAL A 216 -18.13 4.05 1.41
N ILE A 217 -17.22 4.71 0.70
CA ILE A 217 -16.18 4.06 -0.10
C ILE A 217 -15.11 3.56 0.87
N ASN A 218 -14.73 2.28 0.75
CA ASN A 218 -13.64 1.69 1.51
C ASN A 218 -12.54 1.21 0.56
N MET A 219 -11.43 1.95 0.50
CA MET A 219 -10.32 1.64 -0.41
C MET A 219 -9.61 0.33 -0.04
N MET A 220 -9.45 0.04 1.25
CA MET A 220 -8.84 -1.22 1.70
C MET A 220 -9.70 -2.43 1.29
N ARG A 221 -11.02 -2.35 1.48
CA ARG A 221 -11.97 -3.35 1.01
C ARG A 221 -11.80 -3.61 -0.49
N ALA A 222 -11.73 -2.54 -1.27
CA ALA A 222 -11.62 -2.63 -2.72
C ALA A 222 -10.34 -3.34 -3.17
N VAL A 223 -9.16 -2.92 -2.68
CA VAL A 223 -7.89 -3.55 -3.05
C VAL A 223 -7.79 -4.99 -2.55
N MET A 224 -8.33 -5.31 -1.37
CA MET A 224 -8.37 -6.69 -0.86
C MET A 224 -9.19 -7.60 -1.78
N LEU A 225 -10.42 -7.20 -2.12
CA LEU A 225 -11.28 -7.95 -3.04
C LEU A 225 -10.64 -8.12 -4.41
N LYS A 226 -10.11 -7.03 -4.99
CA LYS A 226 -9.48 -7.07 -6.30
C LYS A 226 -8.25 -7.98 -6.32
N THR A 227 -7.39 -7.85 -5.32
CA THR A 227 -6.18 -8.69 -5.16
C THR A 227 -6.56 -10.16 -5.02
N HIS A 228 -7.55 -10.47 -4.19
CA HIS A 228 -7.98 -11.84 -3.98
C HIS A 228 -8.59 -12.45 -5.26
N GLU A 229 -9.46 -11.71 -5.93
CA GLU A 229 -10.14 -12.14 -7.15
C GLU A 229 -9.17 -12.44 -8.29
N THR A 230 -8.08 -11.67 -8.41
CA THR A 230 -7.05 -11.88 -9.45
C THR A 230 -5.97 -12.88 -9.04
N GLY A 231 -6.17 -13.65 -7.96
CA GLY A 231 -5.25 -14.71 -7.52
C GLY A 231 -4.03 -14.22 -6.72
N GLY A 232 -4.01 -12.93 -6.40
CA GLY A 232 -3.03 -12.28 -5.56
C GLY A 232 -2.98 -12.80 -4.12
N LYS A 233 -1.99 -12.32 -3.37
CA LYS A 233 -1.79 -12.66 -1.96
C LYS A 233 -1.97 -11.42 -1.11
N ILE A 234 -2.69 -11.57 -0.01
CA ILE A 234 -2.88 -10.51 0.99
C ILE A 234 -2.06 -10.89 2.21
N THR A 235 -1.19 -10.00 2.64
CA THR A 235 -0.31 -10.23 3.78
C THR A 235 -0.41 -9.10 4.79
N THR A 236 0.13 -9.31 5.97
CA THR A 236 0.30 -8.28 7.00
C THR A 236 1.64 -8.44 7.71
N VAL A 237 2.04 -7.44 8.48
CA VAL A 237 3.41 -7.19 8.95
C VAL A 237 3.90 -8.06 10.11
N SER A 238 3.06 -8.93 10.66
CA SER A 238 3.50 -9.90 11.67
C SER A 238 2.57 -11.10 11.77
N GLY A 239 3.16 -12.22 12.20
CA GLY A 239 2.51 -13.52 12.33
C GLY A 239 3.11 -14.55 11.39
N ASP A 240 2.31 -15.57 11.10
CA ASP A 240 2.67 -16.71 10.28
C ASP A 240 1.59 -17.01 9.21
N ILE A 241 1.85 -18.05 8.42
CA ILE A 241 0.96 -18.51 7.35
C ILE A 241 -0.37 -19.03 7.91
N GLU A 242 -0.34 -19.68 9.07
CA GLU A 242 -1.54 -20.24 9.71
C GLU A 242 -2.40 -19.17 10.40
N ALA A 243 -1.89 -17.93 10.49
CA ALA A 243 -2.46 -16.85 11.26
C ALA A 243 -2.69 -17.19 12.75
N SER A 244 -1.75 -17.92 13.34
CA SER A 244 -1.83 -18.42 14.71
C SER A 244 -1.40 -17.37 15.75
N TRP A 245 -0.57 -16.39 15.36
CA TRP A 245 -0.09 -15.32 16.24
C TRP A 245 0.15 -14.01 15.48
N GLY A 246 0.46 -12.95 16.22
CA GLY A 246 0.80 -11.64 15.66
C GLY A 246 -0.40 -10.88 15.12
N TYR A 247 -0.13 -9.83 14.34
CA TYR A 247 -1.18 -8.94 13.85
C TYR A 247 -2.18 -9.63 12.94
N VAL A 248 -1.75 -10.62 12.14
CA VAL A 248 -2.67 -11.43 11.33
C VAL A 248 -3.72 -12.17 12.18
N ALA A 249 -3.35 -12.66 13.36
CA ALA A 249 -4.30 -13.33 14.25
C ALA A 249 -5.28 -12.30 14.85
N GLU A 250 -4.78 -11.12 15.23
CA GLU A 250 -5.60 -10.02 15.76
C GLU A 250 -6.65 -9.53 14.76
N LEU A 251 -6.31 -9.46 13.48
CA LEU A 251 -7.23 -9.05 12.41
C LEU A 251 -8.43 -10.00 12.25
N LYS A 252 -8.29 -11.26 12.67
CA LYS A 252 -9.33 -12.29 12.59
C LYS A 252 -10.18 -12.41 13.86
N MET A 253 -9.84 -11.68 14.93
CA MET A 253 -10.56 -11.78 16.20
C MET A 253 -11.95 -11.16 16.10
N SER A 254 -12.94 -11.86 16.64
CA SER A 254 -14.27 -11.32 16.90
C SER A 254 -14.21 -10.27 18.01
N ARG A 255 -15.22 -9.38 18.04
CA ARG A 255 -15.38 -8.40 19.12
C ARG A 255 -15.41 -9.04 20.51
N SER A 256 -16.00 -10.23 20.63
CA SER A 256 -16.07 -10.97 21.88
C SER A 256 -14.69 -11.42 22.38
N GLU A 257 -13.81 -11.86 21.48
CA GLU A 257 -12.45 -12.28 21.80
C GLU A 257 -11.57 -11.09 22.19
N VAL A 258 -11.69 -9.98 21.45
CA VAL A 258 -10.99 -8.73 21.80
C VAL A 258 -11.44 -8.23 23.18
N TRP A 259 -12.74 -8.29 23.47
CA TRP A 259 -13.28 -7.89 24.77
C TRP A 259 -12.77 -8.78 25.91
N ALA A 260 -12.78 -10.10 25.73
CA ALA A 260 -12.27 -11.04 26.72
C ALA A 260 -10.79 -10.79 27.03
N LYS A 261 -9.97 -10.52 26.00
CA LYS A 261 -8.56 -10.14 26.19
C LYS A 261 -8.40 -8.84 26.97
N ALA A 262 -9.23 -7.83 26.68
CA ALA A 262 -9.19 -6.56 27.39
C ALA A 262 -9.51 -6.72 28.88
N ILE A 263 -10.51 -7.55 29.25
CA ILE A 263 -10.82 -7.89 30.64
C ILE A 263 -9.60 -8.47 31.35
N VAL A 264 -8.95 -9.47 30.74
CA VAL A 264 -7.77 -10.13 31.30
C VAL A 264 -6.62 -9.14 31.47
N GLN A 265 -6.37 -8.28 30.48
CA GLN A 265 -5.28 -7.30 30.51
C GLN A 265 -5.51 -6.21 31.56
N LYS A 266 -6.75 -5.75 31.74
CA LYS A 266 -7.12 -4.74 32.74
C LYS A 266 -7.29 -5.33 34.15
N GLY A 267 -7.48 -6.65 34.26
CA GLY A 267 -7.81 -7.33 35.50
C GLY A 267 -9.18 -6.92 36.06
N SER A 268 -10.09 -6.46 35.22
CA SER A 268 -11.41 -5.94 35.61
C SER A 268 -12.44 -6.09 34.50
N ASP A 269 -13.67 -6.44 34.86
CA ASP A 269 -14.82 -6.52 33.95
C ASP A 269 -15.34 -5.13 33.53
N ASN A 270 -14.86 -4.06 34.17
CA ASN A 270 -15.21 -2.68 33.82
C ASN A 270 -14.36 -2.20 32.63
N ILE A 271 -14.58 -2.83 31.47
CA ILE A 271 -14.00 -2.44 30.18
C ILE A 271 -14.95 -1.45 29.50
N GLY A 272 -14.41 -0.32 29.05
CA GLY A 272 -15.13 0.65 28.23
C GLY A 272 -15.24 0.16 26.78
N GLU A 273 -15.03 1.03 25.81
CA GLU A 273 -14.97 0.60 24.42
C GLU A 273 -13.67 -0.19 24.14
N VAL A 274 -13.77 -1.26 23.35
CA VAL A 274 -12.60 -1.99 22.84
C VAL A 274 -12.35 -1.63 21.40
N PHE A 275 -11.09 -1.34 21.10
CA PHE A 275 -10.66 -1.00 19.76
C PHE A 275 -10.53 -2.26 18.91
N MET A 276 -11.28 -2.31 17.80
CA MET A 276 -11.19 -3.41 16.84
C MET A 276 -10.04 -3.14 15.84
N PRO A 277 -9.00 -3.98 15.78
CA PRO A 277 -7.84 -3.76 14.90
C PRO A 277 -8.19 -3.70 13.41
N ASN A 278 -9.31 -4.33 13.02
CA ASN A 278 -9.82 -4.40 11.65
C ASN A 278 -11.00 -3.45 11.38
N GLN A 279 -11.39 -2.61 12.35
CA GLN A 279 -12.57 -1.72 12.29
C GLN A 279 -13.87 -2.41 11.83
N ASN A 280 -14.04 -3.70 12.16
CA ASN A 280 -15.17 -4.54 11.78
C ASN A 280 -15.31 -4.78 10.26
N LEU A 281 -14.25 -4.61 9.47
CA LEU A 281 -14.28 -4.98 8.06
C LEU A 281 -14.43 -6.51 7.94
N ASN A 282 -15.61 -6.97 7.52
CA ASN A 282 -15.96 -8.39 7.48
C ASN A 282 -15.07 -9.25 6.56
N LEU A 283 -14.30 -8.64 5.64
CA LEU A 283 -13.38 -9.36 4.77
C LEU A 283 -12.33 -10.16 5.55
N PHE A 284 -11.90 -9.67 6.71
CA PHE A 284 -10.89 -10.34 7.53
C PHE A 284 -11.38 -11.68 8.11
N GLU A 285 -12.69 -11.92 8.14
CA GLU A 285 -13.26 -13.18 8.65
C GLU A 285 -13.08 -14.36 7.69
N TRP A 286 -13.03 -14.09 6.38
CA TRP A 286 -13.08 -15.15 5.36
C TRP A 286 -11.98 -15.07 4.32
N MET A 287 -11.33 -13.92 4.13
CA MET A 287 -10.23 -13.82 3.18
C MET A 287 -8.95 -14.50 3.71
N PRO A 288 -8.20 -15.21 2.86
CA PRO A 288 -6.90 -15.75 3.23
C PRO A 288 -5.89 -14.61 3.37
N ILE A 289 -5.58 -14.25 4.62
CA ILE A 289 -4.55 -13.28 4.99
C ILE A 289 -3.49 -14.00 5.80
N ILE A 290 -2.23 -13.79 5.43
CA ILE A 290 -1.06 -14.39 6.08
C ILE A 290 -0.20 -13.33 6.76
N GLY A 291 0.38 -13.68 7.91
CA GLY A 291 1.42 -12.88 8.53
C GLY A 291 2.76 -13.16 7.84
N ILE A 292 3.46 -12.11 7.45
CA ILE A 292 4.87 -12.17 7.09
C ILE A 292 5.65 -11.47 8.19
N THR A 293 6.61 -12.16 8.77
CA THR A 293 7.51 -11.55 9.75
C THR A 293 8.55 -10.77 8.96
N ASN A 294 8.56 -9.44 9.06
CA ASN A 294 9.31 -8.53 8.18
C ASN A 294 10.84 -8.62 8.28
N GLY A 295 11.42 -9.69 8.83
CA GLY A 295 12.87 -9.87 8.94
C GLY A 295 13.58 -8.82 9.80
N MET A 296 12.85 -7.96 10.51
CA MET A 296 13.46 -7.04 11.48
C MET A 296 14.25 -7.89 12.48
N SER A 297 15.56 -7.65 12.55
CA SER A 297 16.45 -8.35 13.50
C SER A 297 15.82 -8.41 14.89
N ASP A 298 16.03 -9.51 15.63
CA ASP A 298 15.45 -9.77 16.95
C ASP A 298 15.58 -8.60 17.96
N ASN A 299 16.54 -7.70 17.74
CA ASN A 299 16.77 -6.50 18.54
C ASN A 299 15.74 -5.38 18.33
N ARG A 300 14.99 -5.34 17.22
CA ARG A 300 14.03 -4.25 16.91
C ARG A 300 12.55 -4.64 17.06
N ILE A 301 12.24 -5.92 17.15
CA ILE A 301 10.88 -6.43 17.39
C ILE A 301 10.30 -5.88 18.71
N LYS A 302 11.15 -5.66 19.73
CA LYS A 302 10.74 -5.12 21.03
C LYS A 302 10.34 -3.64 21.02
N ALA A 303 10.71 -2.89 19.98
CA ALA A 303 10.42 -1.45 19.88
C ALA A 303 9.12 -1.14 19.12
N SER A 304 8.64 -2.05 18.26
CA SER A 304 7.41 -1.87 17.48
C SER A 304 6.16 -2.43 18.18
N THR A 305 6.31 -3.24 19.23
CA THR A 305 5.20 -3.78 20.04
C THR A 305 4.61 -2.77 21.03
N SER A 306 5.06 -1.51 21.03
CA SER A 306 4.54 -0.45 21.92
C SER A 306 3.56 0.50 21.23
N PHE A 307 2.74 0.02 20.29
CA PHE A 307 1.54 0.74 19.88
C PHE A 307 0.40 0.33 20.80
N GLY A 308 0.11 1.16 21.81
CA GLY A 308 -1.07 0.98 22.66
C GLY A 308 -0.96 1.53 24.08
N SER A 309 -0.89 2.85 24.22
CA SER A 309 -1.55 3.54 25.34
C SER A 309 -1.92 4.96 24.89
N VAL A 310 -3.17 5.11 24.45
CA VAL A 310 -3.95 6.33 24.68
C VAL A 310 -5.07 5.93 25.62
#